data_AF-A0A4Q3KX37-F1
#
_entry.id   AF-A0A4Q3KX37-F1
#
_cell.length_a   1.000
_cell.length_b   1.000
_cell.length_c   1.000
_cell.angle_alpha   90.00
_cell.angle_beta   90.00
_cell.angle_gamma   90.00
#
_symmetry.space_group_name_H-M   'P 1'
#
loop_
_entity.id
_entity.type
_entity.pdbx_description
1 polymer ?
#
loop_
_entity_poly.entity_id
_entity_poly.type
_entity_poly.pdbx_seq_one_letter_code
_entity_poly.pdbx_strand_id
1 'polypeptide(L)'
;MPTMRPPHGSAALTLAGVESTTVPSAAPRLPPQHKTWPTSSYSCLVGAVAAQGVLPLAGAAGLAPWAGMGGAVLATAVAARGVRQDRRQEVRDLLAEGLYRLMGLPAPARRRVRCWRWRGLFVGHPHRLRLDYAPIVDDADPMWLPSILDKIESRMGAAYRVIVHDVARCRLVLGLQSGADEEVEVWRQEHTRATKLTALCGPVCWRCGS
;
A
#
# COMPACT_ATOMS: atom_id res chain seq x y z
N MET A 1 78.81 -2.84 27.46
CA MET A 1 77.71 -1.93 27.07
C MET A 1 78.16 -1.26 25.78
N PRO A 2 77.45 -1.39 24.63
CA PRO A 2 76.01 -1.23 24.46
C PRO A 2 75.30 -2.37 23.70
N THR A 3 73.99 -2.46 23.91
CA THR A 3 73.02 -3.35 23.27
C THR A 3 72.63 -2.85 21.87
N MET A 4 72.72 -3.70 20.84
CA MET A 4 72.18 -3.41 19.51
C MET A 4 71.09 -4.43 19.17
N ARG A 5 69.85 -3.93 19.03
CA ARG A 5 68.62 -4.68 18.70
C ARG A 5 68.64 -5.19 17.24
N PRO A 6 68.01 -6.33 16.95
CA PRO A 6 67.78 -6.78 15.58
C PRO A 6 66.60 -6.02 14.92
N PRO A 7 66.64 -5.75 13.61
CA PRO A 7 65.50 -5.23 12.87
C PRO A 7 64.56 -6.37 12.44
N HIS A 8 63.42 -6.49 13.11
CA HIS A 8 62.24 -7.16 12.55
C HIS A 8 61.47 -6.16 11.68
N GLY A 9 61.86 -6.07 10.42
CA GLY A 9 61.11 -5.36 9.38
C GLY A 9 60.10 -6.32 8.74
N SER A 10 58.94 -6.46 9.37
CA SER A 10 57.79 -7.16 8.81
C SER A 10 57.36 -6.50 7.51
N ALA A 11 57.50 -7.21 6.39
CA ALA A 11 56.85 -6.90 5.14
C ALA A 11 55.33 -7.15 5.29
N ALA A 12 54.63 -6.15 5.84
CA ALA A 12 53.19 -6.10 5.79
C ALA A 12 52.79 -5.63 4.37
N LEU A 13 52.39 -6.60 3.56
CA LEU A 13 51.63 -6.38 2.33
C LEU A 13 50.45 -5.45 2.63
N THR A 14 50.55 -4.20 2.19
CA THR A 14 49.45 -3.25 2.20
C THR A 14 48.42 -3.72 1.18
N LEU A 15 47.49 -4.56 1.62
CA LEU A 15 46.22 -4.75 0.94
C LEU A 15 45.55 -3.37 0.87
N ALA A 16 45.54 -2.79 -0.33
CA ALA A 16 44.60 -1.76 -0.73
C ALA A 16 43.19 -2.40 -0.72
N GLY A 17 42.68 -2.61 0.49
CA GLY A 17 41.37 -3.16 0.76
C GLY A 17 40.37 -2.04 0.78
N VAL A 18 39.74 -1.82 -0.39
CA VAL A 18 38.36 -1.39 -0.55
C VAL A 18 37.85 -0.55 0.61
N GLU A 19 38.02 0.77 0.52
CA GLU A 19 37.11 1.70 1.17
C GLU A 19 35.71 1.33 0.69
N SER A 20 35.03 0.53 1.51
CA SER A 20 33.61 0.30 1.42
C SER A 20 32.99 1.66 1.65
N THR A 21 32.77 2.40 0.57
CA THR A 21 31.85 3.52 0.56
C THR A 21 30.51 2.89 0.88
N THR A 22 30.20 2.80 2.17
CA THR A 22 28.85 2.60 2.67
C THR A 22 28.08 3.81 2.21
N VAL A 23 27.59 3.76 0.98
CA VAL A 23 26.48 4.57 0.52
C VAL A 23 25.42 4.42 1.60
N PRO A 24 24.99 5.51 2.28
CA PRO A 24 23.86 5.44 3.17
C PRO A 24 22.64 5.14 2.31
N SER A 25 22.43 3.86 2.01
CA SER A 25 21.23 3.30 1.39
C SER A 25 20.11 3.25 2.42
N ALA A 26 19.95 4.32 3.20
CA ALA A 26 18.73 4.59 3.91
C ALA A 26 17.75 5.11 2.85
N ALA A 27 17.15 4.19 2.09
CA ALA A 27 15.96 4.52 1.30
C ALA A 27 15.00 5.25 2.24
N PRO A 28 14.50 6.45 1.88
CA PRO A 28 13.59 7.20 2.74
C PRO A 28 12.44 6.28 3.15
N ARG A 29 12.26 6.04 4.44
CA ARG A 29 11.16 5.21 4.94
C ARG A 29 9.95 6.09 5.20
N LEU A 30 8.77 5.58 4.86
CA LEU A 30 7.52 6.25 5.20
C LEU A 30 7.32 6.24 6.72
N PRO A 31 6.80 7.33 7.32
CA PRO A 31 6.53 7.37 8.76
C PRO A 31 5.48 6.32 9.14
N PRO A 32 5.60 5.62 10.28
CA PRO A 32 4.67 4.57 10.67
C PRO A 32 3.22 5.09 10.73
N GLN A 33 2.25 4.27 10.31
CA GLN A 33 0.83 4.63 10.40
C GLN A 33 0.34 4.52 11.84
N HIS A 34 -0.44 5.50 12.27
CA HIS A 34 -1.13 5.45 13.55
C HIS A 34 -2.23 4.38 13.50
N LYS A 35 -2.15 3.39 14.40
CA LYS A 35 -3.09 2.26 14.47
C LYS A 35 -4.22 2.60 15.43
N THR A 36 -5.43 2.79 14.92
CA THR A 36 -6.62 3.10 15.74
C THR A 36 -7.43 1.87 16.14
N TRP A 37 -7.24 0.74 15.44
CA TRP A 37 -7.95 -0.50 15.70
C TRP A 37 -7.77 -1.11 17.11
N PRO A 38 -6.60 -0.99 17.78
CA PRO A 38 -6.43 -1.56 19.13
C PRO A 38 -7.37 -0.88 20.12
N THR A 39 -7.49 0.45 20.03
CA THR A 39 -8.37 1.26 20.87
C THR A 39 -9.83 0.90 20.66
N SER A 40 -10.26 0.72 19.41
CA SER A 40 -11.64 0.30 19.09
C SER A 40 -11.94 -1.14 19.56
N SER A 41 -10.98 -2.05 19.43
CA SER A 41 -11.15 -3.43 19.93
C SER A 41 -11.26 -3.44 21.45
N TYR A 42 -10.44 -2.65 22.14
CA TYR A 42 -10.46 -2.53 23.59
C TYR A 42 -11.78 -1.92 24.08
N SER A 43 -12.29 -0.87 23.42
CA SER A 43 -13.58 -0.27 23.81
C SER A 43 -14.76 -1.23 23.65
N CYS A 44 -14.72 -2.11 22.63
CA CYS A 44 -15.72 -3.17 22.49
C CYS A 44 -15.67 -4.18 23.64
N LEU A 45 -14.48 -4.59 24.08
CA LEU A 45 -14.33 -5.52 25.21
C LEU A 45 -14.81 -4.89 26.53
N VAL A 46 -14.40 -3.66 26.80
CA VAL A 46 -14.84 -2.93 28.01
C VAL A 46 -16.36 -2.77 28.04
N GLY A 47 -16.97 -2.40 26.91
CA GLY A 47 -18.43 -2.28 26.79
C GLY A 47 -19.15 -3.61 27.01
N ALA A 48 -18.59 -4.71 26.54
CA ALA A 48 -19.15 -6.05 26.73
C ALA A 48 -19.14 -6.47 28.22
N VAL A 49 -18.02 -6.27 28.90
CA VAL A 49 -17.87 -6.58 30.33
C VAL A 49 -18.82 -5.72 31.17
N ALA A 50 -18.94 -4.42 30.85
CA ALA A 50 -19.86 -3.52 31.53
C ALA A 50 -21.32 -3.95 31.33
N ALA A 51 -21.72 -4.33 30.11
CA ALA A 51 -23.06 -4.84 29.85
C ALA A 51 -23.34 -6.12 30.66
N GLN A 52 -22.39 -7.05 30.73
CA GLN A 52 -22.54 -8.29 31.50
C GLN A 52 -22.83 -8.04 32.99
N GLY A 53 -22.28 -6.96 33.58
CA GLY A 53 -22.55 -6.57 34.97
C GLY A 53 -23.88 -5.85 35.16
N VAL A 54 -24.34 -5.06 34.18
CA VAL A 54 -25.56 -4.23 34.30
C VAL A 54 -26.84 -5.00 33.96
N LEU A 55 -26.80 -5.91 32.98
CA LEU A 55 -27.97 -6.69 32.55
C LEU A 55 -28.68 -7.47 33.68
N PRO A 56 -28.01 -8.14 34.64
CA PRO A 56 -28.69 -8.82 35.73
C PRO A 56 -29.39 -7.84 36.70
N LEU A 57 -28.84 -6.64 36.88
CA LEU A 57 -29.45 -5.60 37.71
C LEU A 57 -30.73 -5.02 37.08
N ALA A 58 -30.83 -5.07 35.76
CA ALA A 58 -32.00 -4.63 35.00
C ALA A 58 -33.09 -5.72 34.83
N GLY A 59 -32.95 -6.87 35.50
CA GLY A 59 -33.89 -7.98 35.40
C GLY A 59 -33.76 -8.84 34.14
N ALA A 60 -32.74 -8.61 33.31
CA ALA A 60 -32.49 -9.32 32.06
C ALA A 60 -31.32 -10.32 32.17
N ALA A 61 -31.24 -11.05 33.28
CA ALA A 61 -30.12 -11.95 33.59
C ALA A 61 -29.86 -13.04 32.52
N GLY A 62 -30.90 -13.51 31.83
CA GLY A 62 -30.78 -14.50 30.75
C GLY A 62 -30.03 -14.00 29.51
N LEU A 63 -29.93 -12.67 29.31
CA LEU A 63 -29.23 -12.06 28.17
C LEU A 63 -27.75 -11.75 28.48
N ALA A 64 -27.34 -11.77 29.76
CA ALA A 64 -25.97 -11.51 30.16
C ALA A 64 -24.91 -12.41 29.47
N PRO A 65 -25.06 -13.75 29.39
CA PRO A 65 -24.07 -14.59 28.71
C PRO A 65 -23.99 -14.30 27.20
N TRP A 66 -25.11 -13.95 26.55
CA TRP A 66 -25.14 -13.58 25.14
C TRP A 66 -24.45 -12.25 24.87
N ALA A 67 -24.60 -11.26 25.76
CA ALA A 67 -23.93 -9.97 25.65
C ALA A 67 -22.39 -10.12 25.73
N GLY A 68 -21.90 -10.93 26.66
CA GLY A 68 -20.48 -11.24 26.78
C GLY A 68 -19.92 -11.93 25.54
N MET A 69 -20.64 -12.96 25.05
CA MET A 69 -20.24 -13.71 23.86
C MET A 69 -20.24 -12.84 22.59
N GLY A 70 -21.28 -12.03 22.39
CA GLY A 70 -21.37 -11.09 21.28
C GLY A 70 -20.24 -10.05 21.29
N GLY A 71 -19.92 -9.52 22.47
CA GLY A 71 -18.80 -8.58 22.65
C GLY A 71 -17.44 -9.18 22.31
N ALA A 72 -17.18 -10.42 22.75
CA ALA A 72 -15.95 -11.14 22.42
C ALA A 72 -15.82 -11.40 20.91
N VAL A 73 -16.92 -11.80 20.24
CA VAL A 73 -16.94 -12.01 18.79
C VAL A 73 -16.70 -10.70 18.03
N LEU A 74 -17.30 -9.59 18.47
CA LEU A 74 -17.07 -8.28 17.84
C LEU A 74 -15.63 -7.80 18.03
N ALA A 75 -15.07 -7.94 19.23
CA ALA A 75 -13.69 -7.56 19.50
C ALA A 75 -12.69 -8.35 18.64
N THR A 76 -12.85 -9.67 18.57
CA THR A 76 -12.00 -10.52 17.72
C THR A 76 -12.16 -10.19 16.23
N ALA A 77 -13.38 -9.88 15.77
CA ALA A 77 -13.63 -9.45 14.40
C ALA A 77 -12.95 -8.10 14.07
N VAL A 78 -13.03 -7.12 14.97
CA VAL A 78 -12.36 -5.81 14.82
C VAL A 78 -10.84 -5.97 14.82
N ALA A 79 -10.29 -6.77 15.74
CA ALA A 79 -8.87 -7.06 15.79
C ALA A 79 -8.38 -7.75 14.50
N ALA A 80 -9.10 -8.78 14.03
CA ALA A 80 -8.76 -9.48 12.80
C ALA A 80 -8.82 -8.55 11.57
N ARG A 81 -9.82 -7.68 11.47
CA ARG A 81 -9.91 -6.66 10.41
C ARG A 81 -8.78 -5.65 10.50
N GLY A 82 -8.45 -5.18 11.70
CA GLY A 82 -7.35 -4.24 11.96
C GLY A 82 -6.00 -4.81 11.53
N VAL A 83 -5.68 -6.03 11.98
CA VAL A 83 -4.44 -6.74 11.60
C VAL A 83 -4.36 -6.94 10.09
N ARG A 84 -5.46 -7.34 9.44
CA ARG A 84 -5.49 -7.48 7.97
C ARG A 84 -5.24 -6.16 7.27
N GLN A 85 -5.85 -5.07 7.74
CA GLN A 85 -5.65 -3.75 7.15
C GLN A 85 -4.22 -3.24 7.35
N ASP A 86 -3.63 -3.44 8.52
CA ASP A 86 -2.23 -3.11 8.82
C ASP A 86 -1.27 -3.82 7.86
N ARG A 87 -1.45 -5.13 7.67
CA ARG A 87 -0.60 -5.90 6.74
C ARG A 87 -0.74 -5.43 5.30
N ARG A 88 -1.96 -5.11 4.86
CA ARG A 88 -2.21 -4.55 3.51
C ARG A 88 -1.57 -3.18 3.33
N GLN A 89 -1.54 -2.37 4.39
CA GLN A 89 -0.88 -1.07 4.37
C GLN A 89 0.65 -1.19 4.35
N GLU A 90 1.21 -2.14 5.09
CA GLU A 90 2.65 -2.44 5.08
C GLU A 90 3.13 -2.83 3.67
N VAL A 91 2.39 -3.73 3.00
CA VAL A 91 2.68 -4.10 1.60
C VAL A 91 2.63 -2.89 0.67
N ARG A 92 1.64 -2.00 0.83
CA ARG A 92 1.53 -0.77 0.04
C ARG A 92 2.70 0.18 0.29
N ASP A 93 3.13 0.31 1.54
CA ASP A 93 4.23 1.20 1.91
C ASP A 93 5.56 0.66 1.35
N LEU A 94 5.79 -0.65 1.42
CA LEU A 94 6.95 -1.31 0.77
C LEU A 94 6.97 -1.12 -0.75
N LEU A 95 5.81 -1.17 -1.40
CA LEU A 95 5.69 -0.87 -2.82
C LEU A 95 6.00 0.59 -3.13
N ALA A 96 5.49 1.52 -2.32
CA ALA A 96 5.79 2.95 -2.49
C ALA A 96 7.28 3.25 -2.30
N GLU A 97 7.93 2.62 -1.33
CA GLU A 97 9.39 2.72 -1.08
C GLU A 97 10.23 2.03 -2.17
N GLY A 98 9.71 0.99 -2.82
CA GLY A 98 10.40 0.32 -3.93
C GLY A 98 10.27 1.05 -5.27
N LEU A 99 9.14 1.72 -5.50
CA LEU A 99 8.78 2.31 -6.79
C LEU A 99 9.08 3.80 -6.91
N TYR A 100 9.34 4.53 -5.82
CA TYR A 100 9.46 6.00 -5.89
C TYR A 100 10.51 6.49 -6.90
N ARG A 101 11.65 5.78 -7.02
CA ARG A 101 12.69 6.12 -8.00
C ARG A 101 12.24 5.92 -9.45
N LEU A 102 11.55 4.81 -9.73
CA LEU A 102 11.02 4.50 -11.07
C LEU A 102 9.87 5.44 -11.46
N MET A 103 9.13 5.95 -10.48
CA MET A 103 8.05 6.92 -10.68
C MET A 103 8.54 8.37 -10.72
N GLY A 104 9.85 8.62 -10.64
CA GLY A 104 10.45 9.97 -10.66
C GLY A 104 10.03 10.86 -9.48
N LEU A 105 9.61 10.27 -8.36
CA LEU A 105 9.15 11.02 -7.20
C LEU A 105 10.34 11.39 -6.29
N PRO A 106 10.37 12.60 -5.71
CA PRO A 106 11.47 13.03 -4.84
C PRO A 106 11.48 12.29 -3.49
N ALA A 107 10.32 11.82 -3.03
CA ALA A 107 10.15 11.07 -1.80
C ALA A 107 9.01 10.05 -1.94
N PRO A 108 9.05 8.91 -1.22
CA PRO A 108 7.97 7.95 -1.21
C PRO A 108 6.73 8.58 -0.58
N ALA A 109 5.60 8.49 -1.29
CA ALA A 109 4.34 9.08 -0.86
C ALA A 109 3.19 8.09 -0.97
N ARG A 110 2.53 7.82 0.16
CA ARG A 110 1.38 6.88 0.24
C ARG A 110 0.22 7.20 -0.68
N ARG A 111 0.03 8.48 -1.01
CA ARG A 111 -1.09 8.93 -1.86
C ARG A 111 -0.91 8.51 -3.31
N ARG A 112 0.33 8.26 -3.74
CA ARG A 112 0.70 7.94 -5.11
C ARG A 112 0.52 6.46 -5.46
N VAL A 113 0.52 5.58 -4.45
CA VAL A 113 0.25 4.16 -4.62
C VAL A 113 -1.08 3.83 -3.95
N ARG A 114 -2.08 3.41 -4.72
CA ARG A 114 -3.36 2.93 -4.19
C ARG A 114 -3.59 1.50 -4.61
N CYS A 115 -3.89 0.65 -3.65
CA CYS A 115 -4.22 -0.76 -3.88
C CYS A 115 -5.69 -0.99 -3.49
N TRP A 116 -6.45 -1.66 -4.35
CA TRP A 116 -7.86 -1.93 -4.07
C TRP A 116 -8.27 -3.34 -4.51
N ARG A 117 -9.44 -3.78 -4.01
CA ARG A 117 -10.08 -5.06 -4.36
C ARG A 117 -9.14 -6.24 -4.08
N TRP A 118 -8.75 -6.39 -2.83
CA TRP A 118 -7.83 -7.45 -2.38
C TRP A 118 -8.49 -8.83 -2.49
N ARG A 119 -7.80 -9.80 -3.08
CA ARG A 119 -8.22 -11.21 -3.21
C ARG A 119 -7.23 -12.13 -2.51
N GLY A 120 -7.74 -13.19 -1.87
CA GLY A 120 -6.94 -14.18 -1.14
C GLY A 120 -7.32 -14.31 0.33
N LEU A 121 -6.99 -15.45 0.92
CA LEU A 121 -7.27 -15.74 2.34
C LEU A 121 -6.33 -14.88 3.22
N PHE A 122 -6.93 -14.03 4.06
CA PHE A 122 -6.25 -13.14 5.02
C PHE A 122 -5.69 -11.82 4.44
N VAL A 123 -4.40 -11.76 4.06
CA VAL A 123 -3.79 -10.52 3.51
C VAL A 123 -4.13 -10.39 2.03
N GLY A 124 -3.90 -11.46 1.27
CA GLY A 124 -4.18 -11.54 -0.16
C GLY A 124 -3.28 -10.65 -1.02
N HIS A 125 -3.53 -10.68 -2.33
CA HIS A 125 -2.91 -9.79 -3.31
C HIS A 125 -3.91 -8.72 -3.74
N PRO A 126 -3.46 -7.48 -3.98
CA PRO A 126 -4.34 -6.45 -4.53
C PRO A 126 -4.69 -6.82 -5.97
N HIS A 127 -5.97 -6.90 -6.31
CA HIS A 127 -6.38 -7.18 -7.70
C HIS A 127 -6.05 -6.01 -8.62
N ARG A 128 -6.00 -4.80 -8.07
CA ARG A 128 -5.73 -3.58 -8.82
C ARG A 128 -4.83 -2.64 -8.05
N LEU A 129 -3.90 -2.04 -8.77
CA LEU A 129 -3.02 -1.00 -8.28
C LEU A 129 -3.15 0.24 -9.15
N ARG A 130 -3.13 1.40 -8.52
CA ARG A 130 -2.99 2.68 -9.18
C ARG A 130 -1.72 3.33 -8.71
N LEU A 131 -0.92 3.74 -9.68
CA LEU A 131 0.36 4.42 -9.50
C LEU A 131 0.23 5.79 -10.16
N ASP A 132 0.41 6.84 -9.38
CA ASP A 132 0.51 8.20 -9.90
C ASP A 132 2.01 8.57 -9.96
N TYR A 133 2.56 8.79 -11.15
CA TYR A 133 3.97 9.12 -11.38
C TYR A 133 4.20 10.62 -11.54
N ALA A 134 5.46 11.05 -11.50
CA ALA A 134 5.82 12.45 -11.70
C ALA A 134 5.85 12.81 -13.20
N PRO A 135 5.46 14.02 -13.60
CA PRO A 135 5.43 14.44 -15.01
C PRO A 135 6.83 14.57 -15.64
N ILE A 136 7.90 14.52 -14.83
CA ILE A 136 9.29 14.54 -15.31
C ILE A 136 9.75 13.19 -15.87
N VAL A 137 8.98 12.12 -15.63
CA VAL A 137 9.31 10.78 -16.11
C VAL A 137 9.01 10.69 -17.60
N ASP A 138 9.97 10.18 -18.35
CA ASP A 138 9.77 9.84 -19.76
C ASP A 138 8.96 8.53 -19.86
N ASP A 139 7.66 8.66 -20.08
CA ASP A 139 6.76 7.52 -20.26
C ASP A 139 6.69 7.02 -21.72
N ALA A 140 7.43 7.66 -22.63
CA ALA A 140 7.62 7.18 -23.99
C ALA A 140 8.73 6.12 -24.09
N ASP A 141 9.55 5.95 -23.05
CA ASP A 141 10.57 4.90 -22.99
C ASP A 141 9.93 3.50 -22.94
N PRO A 142 10.16 2.63 -23.94
CA PRO A 142 9.62 1.28 -23.96
C PRO A 142 10.12 0.39 -22.82
N MET A 143 11.24 0.74 -22.17
CA MET A 143 11.83 -0.05 -21.07
C MET A 143 11.30 0.35 -19.69
N TRP A 144 10.69 1.53 -19.57
CA TRP A 144 10.20 2.03 -18.28
C TRP A 144 9.06 1.18 -17.72
N LEU A 145 8.05 0.90 -18.54
CA LEU A 145 6.88 0.14 -18.17
C LEU A 145 7.18 -1.32 -17.76
N PRO A 146 7.95 -2.12 -18.53
CA PRO A 146 8.32 -3.47 -18.12
C PRO A 146 9.18 -3.49 -16.86
N SER A 147 10.05 -2.49 -16.65
CA SER A 147 10.84 -2.36 -15.42
C SER A 147 9.95 -2.15 -14.18
N ILE A 148 8.85 -1.40 -14.32
CA ILE A 148 7.85 -1.25 -13.26
C ILE A 148 7.13 -2.57 -12.99
N LEU A 149 6.70 -3.27 -14.04
CA LEU A 149 5.99 -4.54 -13.91
C LEU A 149 6.85 -5.61 -13.24
N ASP A 150 8.12 -5.75 -13.64
CA ASP A 150 9.07 -6.69 -13.04
C ASP A 150 9.34 -6.35 -11.56
N LYS A 151 9.46 -5.06 -11.23
CA LYS A 151 9.62 -4.63 -9.83
C LYS A 151 8.38 -4.94 -8.98
N ILE A 152 7.20 -4.86 -9.57
CA ILE A 152 5.91 -5.13 -8.92
C ILE A 152 5.72 -6.63 -8.72
N GLU A 153 6.02 -7.41 -9.75
CA GLU A 153 5.95 -8.88 -9.74
C GLU A 153 6.94 -9.47 -8.72
N SER A 154 8.20 -9.03 -8.74
CA SER A 154 9.21 -9.48 -7.76
C SER A 154 8.84 -9.15 -6.31
N ARG A 155 8.09 -8.07 -6.07
CA ARG A 155 7.67 -7.67 -4.71
C ARG A 155 6.36 -8.32 -4.26
N MET A 156 5.43 -8.58 -5.16
CA MET A 156 4.11 -9.11 -4.82
C MET A 156 3.95 -10.62 -5.10
N GLY A 157 4.87 -11.21 -5.86
CA GLY A 157 4.83 -12.62 -6.25
C GLY A 157 3.66 -12.96 -7.18
N ALA A 158 3.14 -11.98 -7.92
CA ALA A 158 2.02 -12.17 -8.84
C ALA A 158 2.19 -11.31 -10.09
N ALA A 159 1.77 -11.85 -11.23
CA ALA A 159 1.86 -11.16 -12.51
C ALA A 159 0.76 -10.11 -12.65
N TYR A 160 1.16 -8.90 -13.01
CA TYR A 160 0.29 -7.75 -13.24
C TYR A 160 0.39 -7.28 -14.68
N ARG A 161 -0.72 -6.77 -15.21
CA ARG A 161 -0.79 -6.13 -16.52
C ARG A 161 -1.33 -4.71 -16.44
N VAL A 162 -0.98 -3.89 -17.40
CA VAL A 162 -1.53 -2.54 -17.52
C VAL A 162 -2.94 -2.61 -18.07
N ILE A 163 -3.90 -2.04 -17.32
CA ILE A 163 -5.29 -1.88 -17.75
C ILE A 163 -5.44 -0.52 -18.45
N VAL A 164 -4.95 0.54 -17.79
CA VAL A 164 -5.08 1.91 -18.27
C VAL A 164 -3.77 2.65 -18.01
N HIS A 165 -3.28 3.33 -19.04
CA HIS A 165 -2.19 4.31 -18.93
C HIS A 165 -2.74 5.66 -19.37
N ASP A 166 -2.88 6.58 -18.42
CA ASP A 166 -3.35 7.94 -18.64
C ASP A 166 -2.15 8.88 -18.52
N VAL A 167 -1.56 9.18 -19.66
CA VAL A 167 -0.38 10.05 -19.81
C VAL A 167 -0.69 11.47 -19.31
N ALA A 168 -1.87 11.99 -19.64
CA ALA A 168 -2.28 13.36 -19.29
C ALA A 168 -2.40 13.57 -17.77
N ARG A 169 -2.79 12.53 -17.03
CA ARG A 169 -2.91 12.57 -15.56
C ARG A 169 -1.73 11.95 -14.82
N CYS A 170 -0.68 11.55 -15.54
CA CYS A 170 0.49 10.82 -15.02
C CYS A 170 0.07 9.63 -14.14
N ARG A 171 -0.83 8.78 -14.66
CA ARG A 171 -1.45 7.70 -13.90
C ARG A 171 -1.41 6.36 -14.64
N LEU A 172 -0.97 5.33 -13.94
CA LEU A 172 -1.01 3.95 -14.36
C LEU A 172 -1.99 3.16 -13.50
N VAL A 173 -2.85 2.37 -14.13
CA VAL A 173 -3.74 1.41 -13.47
C VAL A 173 -3.37 0.01 -13.92
N LEU A 174 -2.97 -0.80 -12.96
CA LEU A 174 -2.55 -2.19 -13.11
C LEU A 174 -3.63 -3.12 -12.60
N GLY A 175 -3.79 -4.27 -13.26
CA GLY A 175 -4.69 -5.35 -12.89
C GLY A 175 -3.96 -6.67 -12.77
N LEU A 176 -4.42 -7.54 -11.88
CA LEU A 176 -3.93 -8.91 -11.76
C LEU A 176 -4.24 -9.68 -13.04
N GLN A 177 -3.23 -10.32 -13.65
CA GLN A 177 -3.38 -10.98 -14.95
C GLN A 177 -4.49 -12.04 -14.98
N SER A 178 -4.70 -12.76 -13.87
CA SER A 178 -5.73 -13.81 -13.74
C SER A 178 -7.18 -13.30 -13.64
N GLY A 179 -7.43 -12.00 -13.47
CA GLY A 179 -8.80 -11.45 -13.37
C GLY A 179 -9.01 -10.12 -14.09
N ALA A 180 -8.03 -9.68 -14.87
CA ALA A 180 -8.10 -8.43 -15.59
C ALA A 180 -8.92 -8.54 -16.90
N ASP A 181 -9.23 -9.74 -17.39
CA ASP A 181 -10.00 -9.95 -18.63
C ASP A 181 -11.48 -9.57 -18.51
N GLU A 182 -12.09 -9.76 -17.34
CA GLU A 182 -13.51 -9.49 -17.13
C GLU A 182 -13.85 -8.00 -16.89
N GLU A 183 -12.86 -7.18 -16.51
CA GLU A 183 -13.13 -5.85 -15.92
C GLU A 183 -12.62 -4.64 -16.72
N VAL A 184 -11.77 -4.84 -17.75
CA VAL A 184 -11.43 -3.79 -18.73
C VAL A 184 -12.70 -3.36 -19.50
N GLU A 185 -13.60 -4.32 -19.75
CA GLU A 185 -14.93 -4.12 -20.35
C GLU A 185 -15.78 -3.12 -19.52
N VAL A 186 -15.77 -3.26 -18.20
CA VAL A 186 -16.60 -2.46 -17.27
C VAL A 186 -16.15 -0.99 -17.22
N TRP A 187 -14.84 -0.73 -17.21
CA TRP A 187 -14.32 0.66 -17.24
C TRP A 187 -14.52 1.32 -18.61
N ARG A 188 -14.38 0.56 -19.70
CA ARG A 188 -14.71 1.02 -21.05
C ARG A 188 -16.19 1.41 -21.13
N GLN A 189 -17.08 0.63 -20.51
CA GLN A 189 -18.52 0.91 -20.43
C GLN A 189 -18.85 2.15 -19.57
N GLU A 190 -18.20 2.35 -18.42
CA GLU A 190 -18.40 3.55 -17.60
C GLU A 190 -17.93 4.83 -18.30
N HIS A 191 -16.77 4.79 -18.98
CA HIS A 191 -16.29 5.92 -19.77
C HIS A 191 -17.19 6.22 -20.96
N THR A 192 -17.67 5.22 -21.71
CA THR A 192 -18.63 5.46 -22.79
C THR A 192 -19.98 5.96 -22.29
N ARG A 193 -20.44 5.56 -21.10
CA ARG A 193 -21.64 6.10 -20.48
C ARG A 193 -21.48 7.56 -20.06
N ALA A 194 -20.34 7.92 -19.47
CA ALA A 194 -20.03 9.32 -19.15
C ALA A 194 -19.96 10.18 -20.42
N THR A 195 -19.29 9.71 -21.49
CA THR A 195 -19.22 10.44 -22.76
C THR A 195 -20.59 10.55 -23.44
N LYS A 196 -21.44 9.51 -23.38
CA LYS A 196 -22.82 9.57 -23.93
C LYS A 196 -23.72 10.52 -23.15
N LEU A 197 -23.59 10.60 -21.82
CA LEU A 197 -24.33 11.55 -21.00
C LEU A 197 -23.91 13.00 -21.28
N THR A 198 -22.61 13.25 -21.47
CA THR A 198 -22.11 14.58 -21.87
C THR A 198 -22.51 14.94 -23.30
N ALA A 199 -22.67 13.97 -24.20
CA ALA A 199 -23.19 14.21 -25.56
C ALA A 199 -24.70 14.46 -25.62
N LEU A 200 -25.46 13.95 -24.63
CA LEU A 200 -26.90 14.21 -24.48
C LEU A 200 -27.17 15.58 -23.83
N CYS A 201 -26.25 16.08 -23.00
CA CYS A 201 -26.22 17.48 -22.55
C CYS A 201 -25.46 18.35 -23.56
N GLY A 202 -26.09 18.66 -24.70
CA GLY A 202 -25.56 19.65 -25.65
C GLY A 202 -25.35 21.05 -25.04
N PRO A 203 -24.64 21.95 -25.74
CA PRO A 203 -24.27 23.28 -25.22
C PRO A 203 -25.50 24.20 -25.17
N VAL A 204 -26.29 24.14 -24.10
CA VAL A 204 -27.43 25.05 -23.89
C VAL A 204 -27.38 25.66 -22.50
N CYS A 205 -27.47 27.00 -22.50
CA CYS A 205 -27.76 27.91 -21.39
C CYS A 205 -26.60 28.37 -20.48
N TRP A 206 -25.66 29.14 -21.03
CA TRP A 206 -25.00 30.24 -20.33
C TRP A 206 -25.48 31.59 -20.88
N ARG A 207 -26.78 31.92 -20.72
CA ARG A 207 -27.27 33.29 -20.95
C ARG A 207 -28.63 33.52 -20.29
N CYS A 208 -28.62 34.02 -19.05
CA CYS A 208 -29.69 34.87 -18.53
C CYS A 208 -29.15 35.65 -17.33
N GLY A 209 -28.96 36.96 -17.52
CA GLY A 209 -28.40 37.87 -16.54
C GLY A 209 -28.37 39.27 -17.12
N SER A 210 -29.54 39.90 -17.16
CA SER A 210 -29.74 41.35 -17.31
C SER A 210 -30.94 41.73 -16.48
#